data_AF-A0A078HT10-F1
#
_entry.id   AF-A0A078HT10-F1
#
_cell.length_a   1.000
_cell.length_b   1.000
_cell.length_c   1.000
_cell.angle_alpha   90.00
_cell.angle_beta   90.00
_cell.angle_gamma   90.00
#
_symmetry.space_group_name_H-M   'P 1'
#
loop_
_entity.id
_entity.type
_entity.pdbx_description
1 polymer ?
#
loop_
_entity_poly.entity_id
_entity_poly.type
_entity_poly.pdbx_seq_one_letter_code
_entity_poly.pdbx_strand_id
1 'polypeptide(L)'
;MSALASPSETIDDSVGHHGVSSVFSVRRNPKHDVKGLTTEELAARNDLVLALPARIEAIPDGTAGGPKSTSAWAPSTMSHGRFDDDYFQESHESSQFRHEFEMRKIKQAGLDALKNMASDMNESWTVKFL
;
A
#
# COMPACT_ATOMS: atom_id res chain seq x y z
N MET A 1 -78.24 12.16 12.59
CA MET A 1 -77.58 11.31 13.61
C MET A 1 -76.91 10.17 12.87
N SER A 2 -75.56 10.11 12.95
CA SER A 2 -74.58 9.05 12.61
C SER A 2 -74.77 8.25 11.29
N ALA A 3 -73.99 8.48 10.23
CA ALA A 3 -72.55 8.28 9.99
C ALA A 3 -72.24 6.90 9.34
N LEU A 4 -71.95 6.97 8.04
CA LEU A 4 -71.36 5.95 7.17
C LEU A 4 -69.89 5.71 7.59
N ALA A 5 -69.53 4.49 7.96
CA ALA A 5 -68.13 4.12 8.26
C ALA A 5 -67.62 3.19 7.15
N SER A 6 -66.75 3.74 6.31
CA SER A 6 -65.99 3.03 5.27
C SER A 6 -64.86 2.18 5.87
N PRO A 7 -64.36 1.17 5.13
CA PRO A 7 -63.40 0.18 5.65
C PRO A 7 -62.00 0.79 5.80
N SER A 8 -61.36 0.58 6.95
CA SER A 8 -59.97 0.98 7.15
C SER A 8 -59.04 -0.13 6.65
N GLU A 9 -58.34 0.16 5.56
CA GLU A 9 -57.10 -0.51 5.18
C GLU A 9 -56.17 -0.56 6.40
N THR A 10 -55.69 -1.75 6.73
CA THR A 10 -54.55 -1.93 7.63
C THR A 10 -53.32 -1.92 6.75
N ILE A 11 -52.61 -0.79 6.74
CA ILE A 11 -51.29 -0.68 6.13
C ILE A 11 -50.32 -1.42 7.06
N ASP A 12 -49.73 -2.47 6.52
CA ASP A 12 -48.65 -3.24 7.13
C ASP A 12 -47.39 -2.36 7.18
N ASP A 13 -47.16 -1.68 8.31
CA ASP A 13 -45.90 -0.97 8.58
C ASP A 13 -44.84 -1.94 9.14
N SER A 14 -44.55 -3.00 8.40
CA SER A 14 -43.41 -3.88 8.68
C SER A 14 -42.18 -3.40 7.91
N VAL A 15 -41.71 -2.18 8.22
CA VAL A 15 -40.40 -1.70 7.76
C VAL A 15 -39.34 -2.41 8.60
N GLY A 16 -38.99 -3.62 8.16
CA GLY A 16 -37.76 -4.28 8.56
C GLY A 16 -36.57 -3.42 8.19
N HIS A 17 -36.09 -2.63 9.15
CA HIS A 17 -34.80 -1.97 9.06
C HIS A 17 -33.75 -3.09 9.03
N HIS A 18 -33.37 -3.48 7.82
CA HIS A 18 -32.27 -4.38 7.54
C HIS A 18 -31.01 -3.67 8.00
N GLY A 19 -30.68 -3.86 9.27
CA GLY A 19 -29.35 -3.56 9.78
C GLY A 19 -28.37 -4.30 8.89
N VAL A 20 -27.66 -3.56 8.05
CA VAL A 20 -26.49 -4.06 7.33
C VAL A 20 -25.43 -4.35 8.38
N SER A 21 -25.54 -5.52 9.03
CA SER A 21 -24.43 -6.13 9.73
C SER A 21 -23.48 -6.65 8.64
N SER A 22 -22.69 -5.73 8.10
CA SER A 22 -21.53 -6.08 7.29
C SER A 22 -20.50 -6.69 8.24
N VAL A 23 -20.69 -7.98 8.56
CA VAL A 23 -19.71 -8.78 9.29
C VAL A 23 -18.48 -8.92 8.39
N PHE A 24 -17.45 -8.14 8.67
CA PHE A 24 -16.13 -8.29 8.05
C PHE A 24 -15.60 -9.69 8.36
N SER A 25 -15.86 -10.65 7.47
CA SER A 25 -15.40 -12.02 7.62
C SER A 25 -13.94 -12.10 7.20
N VAL A 26 -13.03 -12.04 8.18
CA VAL A 26 -11.60 -12.29 7.94
C VAL A 26 -11.42 -13.79 7.68
N ARG A 27 -11.25 -14.16 6.40
CA ARG A 27 -10.88 -15.52 6.01
C ARG A 27 -9.39 -15.72 6.31
N ARG A 28 -9.05 -16.68 7.18
CA ARG A 28 -7.65 -17.13 7.30
C ARG A 28 -7.25 -17.87 6.03
N ASN A 29 -6.27 -17.33 5.32
CA ASN A 29 -5.62 -18.03 4.22
C ASN A 29 -4.67 -19.10 4.79
N PRO A 30 -4.39 -20.19 4.04
CA PRO A 30 -3.36 -21.15 4.39
C PRO A 30 -2.04 -20.44 4.69
N LYS A 31 -1.30 -20.94 5.70
CA LYS A 31 0.07 -20.51 5.98
C LYS A 31 0.92 -20.86 4.76
N HIS A 32 1.07 -19.91 3.85
CA HIS A 32 2.15 -19.96 2.87
C HIS A 32 3.39 -19.55 3.64
N ASP A 33 4.44 -20.37 3.57
CA ASP A 33 5.74 -19.98 4.11
C ASP A 33 6.24 -18.79 3.30
N VAL A 34 5.98 -17.60 3.84
CA VAL A 34 6.54 -16.35 3.37
C VAL A 34 8.04 -16.40 3.69
N LYS A 35 8.85 -16.63 2.67
CA LYS A 35 10.31 -16.61 2.81
C LYS A 35 10.73 -15.24 3.36
N GLY A 36 11.56 -15.25 4.40
CA GLY A 36 12.12 -14.03 5.00
C GLY A 36 11.36 -13.47 6.20
N LEU A 37 10.37 -14.18 6.75
CA LEU A 37 9.65 -13.79 7.96
C LEU A 37 10.05 -14.68 9.14
N THR A 38 10.44 -14.05 10.25
CA THR A 38 10.71 -14.78 11.50
C THR A 38 9.42 -15.18 12.18
N THR A 39 9.49 -16.18 13.07
CA THR A 39 8.36 -16.67 13.85
C THR A 39 7.75 -15.56 14.72
N GLU A 40 8.61 -14.70 15.27
CA GLU A 40 8.22 -13.56 16.10
C GLU A 40 7.41 -12.54 15.28
N GLU A 41 7.84 -12.27 14.05
CA GLU A 41 7.13 -11.33 13.19
C GLU A 41 5.80 -11.90 12.68
N LEU A 42 5.73 -13.22 12.45
CA LEU A 42 4.47 -13.90 12.16
C LEU A 42 3.51 -13.86 13.37
N ALA A 43 4.01 -14.06 14.60
CA ALA A 43 3.21 -13.95 15.81
C ALA A 43 2.69 -12.52 16.00
N ALA A 44 3.55 -11.51 15.86
CA ALA A 44 3.19 -10.11 15.96
C ALA A 44 2.12 -9.71 14.94
N ARG A 45 2.16 -10.25 13.72
CA ARG A 45 1.12 -10.04 12.70
C ARG A 45 -0.23 -10.65 13.11
N ASN A 46 -0.22 -11.85 13.68
CA ASN A 46 -1.44 -12.47 14.18
C ASN A 46 -2.05 -11.65 15.31
N ASP A 47 -1.24 -11.21 16.27
CA ASP A 47 -1.69 -10.38 17.39
C ASP A 47 -2.27 -9.04 16.90
N LEU A 48 -1.64 -8.41 15.90
CA LEU A 48 -2.14 -7.18 15.28
C LEU A 48 -3.52 -7.39 14.63
N VAL A 49 -3.70 -8.49 13.90
CA VAL A 49 -4.98 -8.83 13.27
C VAL A 49 -6.05 -9.11 14.33
N LEU A 50 -5.69 -9.77 15.44
CA LEU A 50 -6.60 -10.03 16.55
C LEU A 50 -7.01 -8.76 17.31
N ALA A 51 -6.10 -7.79 17.44
CA ALA A 51 -6.38 -6.51 18.09
C ALA A 51 -7.17 -5.52 17.22
N LEU A 52 -7.28 -5.77 15.91
CA LEU A 52 -7.87 -4.83 14.95
C LEU A 52 -9.37 -4.56 15.18
N PRO A 53 -10.24 -5.56 15.47
CA PRO A 53 -11.66 -5.31 15.74
C PRO A 53 -11.87 -4.39 16.95
N ALA A 54 -11.20 -4.68 18.07
CA ALA A 54 -11.28 -3.86 19.28
C ALA A 54 -10.83 -2.41 19.04
N ARG A 55 -9.81 -2.20 18.19
CA ARG A 55 -9.37 -0.87 17.78
C ARG A 55 -10.38 -0.12 16.94
N ILE A 56 -11.15 -0.82 16.10
CA ILE A 56 -12.23 -0.22 15.29
C ILE A 56 -13.40 0.17 16.19
N GLU A 57 -13.79 -0.69 17.13
CA GLU A 57 -14.87 -0.42 18.10
C GLU A 57 -14.54 0.72 19.07
N ALA A 58 -13.26 0.93 19.36
CA ALA A 58 -12.80 2.03 20.20
C ALA A 58 -12.81 3.40 19.49
N ILE A 59 -13.07 3.46 18.18
CA ILE A 59 -13.17 4.73 17.45
C ILE A 59 -14.51 5.39 17.81
N PRO A 60 -14.53 6.57 18.45
CA PRO A 60 -15.77 7.29 18.69
C PRO A 60 -16.32 7.86 17.38
N ASP A 61 -17.63 7.71 17.15
CA ASP A 61 -18.36 8.14 15.93
C ASP A 61 -18.40 9.65 15.68
N GLY A 62 -17.59 10.45 16.39
CA GLY A 62 -17.36 11.85 16.07
C GLY A 62 -18.55 12.78 16.34
N THR A 63 -19.08 12.80 17.57
CA THR A 63 -19.84 13.95 18.08
C THR A 63 -19.56 14.20 19.56
N ALA A 64 -18.45 14.85 19.85
CA ALA A 64 -18.27 15.62 21.07
C ALA A 64 -17.29 16.75 20.75
N GLY A 65 -17.81 17.97 20.75
CA GLY A 65 -17.05 19.19 20.46
C GLY A 65 -15.88 19.37 21.42
N GLY A 66 -14.71 19.60 20.85
CA GLY A 66 -13.47 20.00 21.52
C GLY A 66 -12.46 20.40 20.45
N PRO A 67 -11.52 21.33 20.73
CA PRO A 67 -10.65 21.89 19.70
C PRO A 67 -9.85 20.76 19.04
N LYS A 68 -9.95 20.73 17.71
CA LYS A 68 -9.49 19.71 16.77
C LYS A 68 -8.01 19.37 16.98
N SER A 69 -7.74 18.35 17.80
CA SER A 69 -6.42 17.74 17.93
C SER A 69 -6.51 16.24 18.23
N THR A 70 -7.31 15.52 17.45
CA THR A 70 -7.13 14.06 17.28
C THR A 70 -7.53 13.67 15.87
N SER A 71 -6.87 14.28 14.87
CA SER A 71 -6.64 13.55 13.63
C SER A 71 -5.40 12.71 13.90
N ALA A 72 -5.51 11.38 13.77
CA ALA A 72 -4.35 10.49 13.87
C ALA A 72 -3.24 10.84 12.86
N TRP A 73 -3.52 11.70 11.88
CA TRP A 73 -2.52 12.42 11.09
C TRP A 73 -2.63 13.91 11.43
N ALA A 74 -1.91 14.35 12.45
CA ALA A 74 -1.57 15.76 12.54
C ALA A 74 -0.74 16.10 11.29
N PRO A 75 -0.98 17.20 10.57
CA PRO A 75 0.03 17.70 9.66
C PRO A 75 1.24 17.98 10.54
N SER A 76 2.30 17.18 10.39
CA SER A 76 3.59 17.56 10.92
C SER A 76 3.78 19.01 10.49
N THR A 77 3.89 19.92 11.45
CA THR A 77 4.51 21.20 11.18
C THR A 77 5.85 20.80 10.58
N MET A 78 5.93 20.86 9.26
CA MET A 78 7.21 20.91 8.57
C MET A 78 7.81 22.16 9.16
N SER A 79 8.59 21.99 10.23
CA SER A 79 9.57 22.98 10.62
C SER A 79 10.21 23.34 9.30
N HIS A 80 10.13 24.61 8.91
CA HIS A 80 10.86 25.15 7.79
C HIS A 80 12.33 25.06 8.16
N GLY A 81 12.81 23.82 8.27
CA GLY A 81 14.17 23.43 8.55
C GLY A 81 14.87 23.84 7.29
N ARG A 82 15.70 24.87 7.44
CA ARG A 82 16.86 25.02 6.59
C ARG A 82 17.49 23.62 6.56
N PHE A 83 17.39 22.93 5.42
CA PHE A 83 18.14 21.70 5.24
C PHE A 83 19.60 22.13 5.34
N ASP A 84 20.25 21.84 6.47
CA ASP A 84 21.69 21.99 6.55
C ASP A 84 22.32 21.06 5.52
N ASP A 85 23.45 21.50 4.96
CA ASP A 85 24.24 20.77 3.97
C ASP A 85 24.64 19.36 4.48
N ASP A 86 24.60 19.17 5.80
CA ASP A 86 24.85 17.91 6.50
C ASP A 86 23.69 16.90 6.46
N TYR A 87 22.50 17.25 5.93
CA TYR A 87 21.36 16.32 5.86
C TYR A 87 21.63 15.11 4.94
N PHE A 88 22.53 15.28 3.96
CA PHE A 88 23.04 14.20 3.13
C PHE A 88 24.55 14.07 3.32
N GLN A 89 24.98 13.43 4.41
CA GLN A 89 26.37 12.99 4.52
C GLN A 89 26.62 11.85 3.54
N GLU A 90 27.34 12.12 2.46
CA GLU A 90 27.85 11.08 1.58
C GLU A 90 28.84 10.23 2.37
N SER A 91 28.41 9.04 2.81
CA SER A 91 29.32 8.09 3.44
C SER A 91 30.31 7.54 2.40
N HIS A 92 31.52 7.18 2.84
CA HIS A 92 32.55 6.59 1.98
C HIS A 92 32.06 5.36 1.19
N GLU A 93 31.11 4.61 1.76
CA GLU A 93 30.48 3.47 1.12
C GLU A 93 29.55 3.88 -0.04
N SER A 94 28.79 4.97 0.13
CA SER A 94 27.96 5.55 -0.94
C SER A 94 28.78 5.95 -2.16
N SER A 95 29.93 6.61 -1.96
CA SER A 95 30.81 7.02 -3.06
C SER A 95 31.37 5.83 -3.84
N GLN A 96 31.73 4.74 -3.15
CA GLN A 96 32.19 3.51 -3.79
C GLN A 96 31.09 2.86 -4.64
N PHE A 97 29.87 2.76 -4.12
CA PHE A 97 28.74 2.21 -4.88
C PHE A 97 28.44 3.04 -6.13
N ARG A 98 28.42 4.38 -6.01
CA ARG A 98 28.22 5.28 -7.15
C ARG A 98 29.31 5.08 -8.19
N HIS A 99 30.58 5.09 -7.77
CA HIS A 99 31.71 4.89 -8.67
C HIS A 99 31.66 3.55 -9.40
N GLU A 100 31.39 2.46 -8.67
CA GLU A 100 31.31 1.13 -9.25
C GLU A 100 30.13 0.99 -10.22
N PHE A 101 28.99 1.63 -9.91
CA PHE A 101 27.83 1.68 -10.80
C PHE A 101 28.16 2.41 -12.12
N GLU A 102 28.81 3.57 -12.06
CA GLU A 102 29.24 4.29 -13.26
C GLU A 102 30.19 3.44 -14.11
N MET A 103 31.15 2.76 -13.47
CA MET A 103 32.09 1.87 -14.18
C MET A 103 31.39 0.66 -14.81
N ARG A 104 30.35 0.11 -14.18
CA ARG A 104 29.53 -0.97 -14.79
C ARG A 104 28.76 -0.50 -16.01
N LYS A 105 28.20 0.71 -15.98
CA LYS A 105 27.51 1.28 -17.16
C LYS A 105 28.46 1.43 -18.35
N ILE A 106 29.67 1.95 -18.13
CA ILE A 106 30.67 2.10 -19.20
C ILE A 106 31.04 0.73 -19.79
N LYS A 107 31.25 -0.28 -18.94
CA LYS A 107 31.54 -1.66 -19.39
C LYS A 107 30.40 -2.24 -20.22
N GLN A 108 29.15 -2.07 -19.79
CA GLN A 108 27.99 -2.56 -20.52
C GLN A 108 27.82 -1.83 -21.85
N ALA A 109 27.97 -0.50 -21.89
CA ALA A 109 27.91 0.26 -23.15
C ALA A 109 28.96 -0.21 -24.17
N GLY A 110 30.18 -0.54 -23.73
CA GLY A 110 31.20 -1.13 -24.60
C GLY A 110 30.84 -2.54 -25.09
N LEU A 111 30.27 -3.37 -24.21
CA LEU A 111 29.81 -4.72 -24.57
C LEU A 111 28.64 -4.68 -25.57
N ASP A 112 27.69 -3.77 -25.37
CA ASP A 112 26.56 -3.54 -26.26
C ASP A 112 27.03 -3.08 -27.65
N ALA A 113 28.01 -2.16 -27.71
CA ALA A 113 28.61 -1.73 -28.97
C ALA A 113 29.29 -2.90 -29.71
N LEU A 114 30.07 -3.73 -29.00
CA LEU A 114 30.69 -4.93 -29.58
C LEU A 114 29.65 -5.94 -30.08
N LYS A 115 28.56 -6.16 -29.32
CA LYS A 115 27.45 -7.03 -29.70
C LYS A 115 26.74 -6.54 -30.96
N ASN A 116 26.52 -5.23 -31.08
CA ASN A 116 25.91 -4.62 -32.25
C ASN A 116 26.79 -4.79 -33.49
N MET A 117 28.10 -4.55 -33.37
CA MET A 117 29.05 -4.77 -34.47
C MET A 117 29.15 -6.25 -34.87
N ALA A 118 29.15 -7.16 -33.90
CA ALA A 118 29.14 -8.60 -34.19
C ALA A 118 27.86 -9.03 -34.93
N SER A 119 26.71 -8.45 -34.56
CA SER A 119 25.42 -8.71 -35.22
C SER A 119 25.39 -8.18 -36.65
N ASP A 120 25.84 -6.93 -36.87
CA ASP A 120 25.94 -6.30 -38.20
C ASP A 120 26.82 -7.12 -39.16
N MET A 121 27.97 -7.59 -38.65
CA MET A 121 28.84 -8.45 -39.44
C MET A 121 28.15 -9.77 -39.81
N ASN A 122 27.44 -10.41 -38.90
CA ASN A 122 26.73 -11.68 -39.15
C ASN A 122 25.62 -11.54 -40.23
N GLU A 123 25.00 -10.37 -40.35
CA GLU A 123 24.02 -10.09 -41.41
C GLU A 123 24.65 -9.98 -42.80
N SER A 124 25.91 -9.56 -42.91
CA SER A 124 26.59 -9.33 -44.20
C SER A 124 27.05 -10.59 -44.96
N TRP A 125 27.23 -11.73 -44.26
CA TRP A 125 27.67 -12.99 -44.88
C TRP A 125 26.50 -13.90 -45.30
N THR A 126 25.28 -13.62 -44.84
CA THR A 126 24.10 -14.47 -45.11
C THR A 126 23.39 -14.10 -46.42
N VAL A 127 23.54 -12.87 -46.93
CA VAL A 127 22.83 -12.39 -48.14
C VAL A 127 23.61 -12.66 -49.45
N LYS A 128 24.84 -13.19 -49.37
CA LYS A 128 25.69 -13.44 -50.56
C LYS A 128 25.68 -14.88 -51.09
N PHE A 129 24.90 -15.78 -50.48
CA PHE A 129 24.82 -17.19 -50.87
C PHE A 129 23.41 -17.68 -51.25
N LEU A 130 22.49 -16.76 -51.56
CA LEU A 130 21.25 -17.05 -52.30
C LEU A 130 21.25 -16.33 -53.65
#